data_AF-A0A316NSU4-F1
#
_entry.id   AF-A0A316NSU4-F1
#
_cell.length_a   1.000
_cell.length_b   1.000
_cell.length_c   1.000
_cell.angle_alpha   90.00
_cell.angle_beta   90.00
_cell.angle_gamma   90.00
#
_symmetry.space_group_name_H-M   'P 1'
#
loop_
_entity.id
_entity.type
_entity.pdbx_description
1 polymer ?
#
loop_
_entity_poly.entity_id
_entity_poly.type
_entity_poly.pdbx_seq_one_letter_code
_entity_poly.pdbx_strand_id
1 'polypeptide(L)'
;MKKPLRYMLSVMLMLALMLSMGTAAFADKTDSELPVEYVTYGVGLPDAPGVDRHELGDDDITIDGVSWRTKTSEDKLYVYVLDLAAAKLLRSCADEAKELGLDYAKLYIENGLIQVREDVPSAEAEELRAGLDELTRAAVIGLVAGDRFDVGNGGDVKLQVVVTGFVTGGGEAAEPGTEENGLDVKGIGVPFDKNNGYDTSGVTGENYAGVTKTTIYIMYGGVTWYGSSGIDCQNLDEELPPPEEMPNYSEGGGFAGVAKAKDDTNNYYIKIVGLSGEAEFIPVDDLASLGDDLNAIWDARVADIVGRDMYRKLADSVIIATDPEGNNIVMTINLKDDTAKAEEVISEDGTESKTPDGYNDPKKVNRDLQYAPENIVEADRTGESTADVTVRDTVIAPDPNAPVIS
;
A
#
# COMPACT_ATOMS: atom_id res chain seq x y z
N MET A 1 -22.11 -35.48 -38.29
CA MET A 1 -23.24 -35.04 -37.43
C MET A 1 -23.95 -33.87 -38.10
N LYS A 2 -25.27 -33.94 -38.29
CA LYS A 2 -26.05 -32.96 -39.06
C LYS A 2 -26.07 -31.60 -38.32
N LYS A 3 -25.82 -30.50 -39.05
CA LYS A 3 -25.77 -29.10 -38.56
C LYS A 3 -26.84 -28.70 -37.51
N PRO A 4 -28.12 -29.12 -37.58
CA PRO A 4 -29.10 -28.75 -36.55
C PRO A 4 -28.80 -29.30 -35.14
N LEU A 5 -28.13 -30.46 -35.05
CA LEU A 5 -27.80 -31.06 -33.75
C LEU A 5 -26.70 -30.28 -33.00
N ARG A 6 -25.79 -29.61 -33.74
CA ARG A 6 -24.74 -28.76 -33.15
C ARG A 6 -25.30 -27.44 -32.61
N TYR A 7 -26.28 -26.86 -33.31
CA TYR A 7 -26.95 -25.64 -32.83
C TYR A 7 -27.79 -25.90 -31.59
N MET A 8 -28.52 -27.02 -31.54
CA MET A 8 -29.33 -27.37 -30.38
C MET A 8 -28.45 -27.69 -29.15
N LEU A 9 -27.29 -28.33 -29.35
CA LEU A 9 -26.31 -28.56 -28.29
C LEU A 9 -25.68 -27.26 -27.80
N SER A 10 -25.37 -26.32 -28.71
CA SER A 10 -24.78 -25.02 -28.36
C SER A 10 -25.76 -24.10 -27.64
N VAL A 11 -27.05 -24.16 -27.98
CA VAL A 11 -28.11 -23.41 -27.29
C VAL A 11 -28.40 -24.02 -25.92
N MET A 12 -28.40 -25.35 -25.79
CA MET A 12 -28.53 -26.01 -24.48
C MET A 12 -27.31 -25.76 -23.59
N LEU A 13 -26.10 -25.66 -24.16
CA LEU A 13 -24.88 -25.31 -23.42
C LEU A 13 -24.90 -23.84 -22.99
N MET A 14 -25.35 -22.92 -23.84
CA MET A 14 -25.59 -21.52 -23.45
C MET A 14 -26.68 -21.38 -22.40
N LEU A 15 -27.77 -22.14 -22.49
CA LEU A 15 -28.84 -22.10 -21.49
C LEU A 15 -28.37 -22.68 -20.16
N ALA A 16 -27.56 -23.74 -20.17
CA ALA A 16 -26.92 -24.29 -18.98
C ALA A 16 -25.88 -23.33 -18.38
N LEU A 17 -25.13 -22.59 -19.22
CA LEU A 17 -24.20 -21.54 -18.80
C LEU A 17 -24.92 -20.31 -18.24
N MET A 18 -26.07 -19.93 -18.81
CA MET A 18 -26.88 -18.81 -18.32
C MET A 18 -27.69 -19.18 -17.08
N LEU A 19 -28.06 -20.45 -16.90
CA LEU A 19 -28.65 -20.98 -15.66
C LEU A 19 -27.58 -21.25 -14.58
N SER A 20 -26.31 -21.44 -14.94
CA SER A 20 -25.17 -21.48 -14.01
C SER A 20 -24.58 -20.10 -13.70
N MET A 21 -24.88 -19.09 -14.50
CA MET A 21 -24.77 -17.68 -14.12
C MET A 21 -25.97 -17.33 -13.23
N GLY A 22 -26.00 -17.95 -12.05
CA GLY A 22 -26.78 -17.42 -10.96
C GLY A 22 -26.39 -15.96 -10.76
N THR A 23 -27.40 -15.13 -10.54
CA THR A 23 -27.26 -13.77 -10.02
C THR A 23 -26.30 -13.76 -8.82
N ALA A 24 -25.03 -13.49 -9.05
CA ALA A 24 -24.10 -13.08 -8.00
C ALA A 24 -24.35 -11.60 -7.74
N ALA A 25 -25.47 -11.34 -7.05
CA ALA A 25 -25.44 -10.26 -6.07
C ALA A 25 -24.33 -10.63 -5.09
N PHE A 26 -23.44 -9.68 -4.78
CA PHE A 26 -22.45 -9.82 -3.72
C PHE A 26 -23.17 -10.14 -2.41
N ALA A 27 -23.30 -11.44 -2.15
CA ALA A 27 -23.38 -11.99 -0.82
C ALA A 27 -22.11 -12.82 -0.74
N ASP A 28 -21.13 -12.32 -0.01
CA ASP A 28 -20.03 -13.13 0.48
C ASP A 28 -20.64 -14.20 1.38
N LYS A 29 -21.09 -15.30 0.76
CA LYS A 29 -21.50 -16.50 1.48
C LYS A 29 -20.28 -17.39 1.51
N THR A 30 -19.43 -17.14 2.49
CA THR A 30 -18.86 -18.25 3.24
C THR A 30 -20.01 -19.23 3.56
N ASP A 31 -19.77 -20.54 3.49
CA ASP A 31 -20.79 -21.57 3.69
C ASP A 31 -21.54 -21.46 5.06
N SER A 32 -21.16 -20.52 5.93
CA SER A 32 -21.73 -20.24 7.25
C SER A 32 -22.80 -19.13 7.31
N GLU A 33 -23.04 -18.33 6.26
CA GLU A 33 -23.93 -17.13 6.30
C GLU A 33 -23.58 -16.08 7.39
N LEU A 34 -22.43 -16.22 8.05
CA LEU A 34 -22.00 -15.33 9.13
C LEU A 34 -21.30 -14.07 8.57
N PRO A 35 -21.51 -12.89 9.18
CA PRO A 35 -20.69 -11.71 8.94
C PRO A 35 -19.20 -12.00 9.13
N VAL A 36 -18.35 -11.40 8.30
CA VAL A 36 -16.89 -11.57 8.34
C VAL A 36 -16.24 -10.20 8.53
N GLU A 37 -15.42 -10.09 9.57
CA GLU A 37 -14.64 -8.89 9.91
C GLU A 37 -13.15 -9.16 9.70
N TYR A 38 -12.46 -8.20 9.11
CA TYR A 38 -11.05 -8.33 8.75
C TYR A 38 -10.17 -7.46 9.65
N VAL A 39 -9.06 -8.03 10.14
CA VAL A 39 -8.14 -7.35 11.05
C VAL A 39 -6.69 -7.42 10.58
N THR A 40 -6.04 -6.26 10.54
CA THR A 40 -4.63 -6.07 10.18
C THR A 40 -3.88 -5.53 11.38
N TYR A 41 -2.68 -6.05 11.66
CA TYR A 41 -1.83 -5.62 12.78
C TYR A 41 -0.49 -5.10 12.28
N GLY A 42 0.18 -4.21 13.02
CA GLY A 42 1.54 -3.82 12.69
C GLY A 42 1.91 -2.37 13.00
N VAL A 43 3.12 -1.97 12.57
CA VAL A 43 3.68 -0.65 12.89
C VAL A 43 2.83 0.46 12.26
N GLY A 44 2.36 1.39 13.10
CA GLY A 44 1.50 2.51 12.68
C GLY A 44 0.00 2.20 12.66
N LEU A 45 -0.39 0.95 12.95
CA LEU A 45 -1.78 0.54 13.13
C LEU A 45 -2.17 0.47 14.61
N PRO A 46 -3.46 0.57 14.95
CA PRO A 46 -3.92 0.35 16.32
C PRO A 46 -3.59 -1.07 16.79
N ASP A 47 -3.11 -1.20 18.04
CA ASP A 47 -2.84 -2.49 18.68
C ASP A 47 -4.10 -3.39 18.79
N ALA A 48 -5.28 -2.77 18.75
CA ALA A 48 -6.57 -3.44 18.65
C ALA A 48 -7.46 -2.73 17.63
N PRO A 49 -7.53 -3.23 16.39
CA PRO A 49 -8.50 -2.78 15.41
C PRO A 49 -9.92 -2.93 15.95
N GLY A 50 -10.76 -1.91 15.77
CA GLY A 50 -12.16 -1.94 16.13
C GLY A 50 -13.00 -2.37 14.93
N VAL A 51 -13.64 -3.53 15.03
CA VAL A 51 -14.51 -4.12 13.99
C VAL A 51 -15.98 -4.01 14.38
N ASP A 52 -16.90 -4.18 13.42
CA ASP A 52 -18.33 -4.17 13.73
C ASP A 52 -18.67 -5.37 14.63
N ARG A 53 -19.38 -5.11 15.73
CA ARG A 53 -19.80 -6.16 16.66
C ARG A 53 -21.02 -6.94 16.14
N HIS A 54 -21.70 -6.45 15.11
CA HIS A 54 -22.93 -7.03 14.56
C HIS A 54 -23.97 -7.28 15.67
N GLU A 55 -24.57 -8.47 15.70
CA GLU A 55 -25.54 -8.89 16.72
C GLU A 55 -24.89 -9.33 18.05
N LEU A 56 -23.58 -9.10 18.26
CA LEU A 56 -22.95 -9.41 19.54
C LEU A 56 -23.51 -8.52 20.67
N GLY A 57 -23.88 -9.18 21.76
CA GLY A 57 -24.15 -8.54 23.05
C GLY A 57 -22.87 -8.18 23.81
N ASP A 58 -23.04 -7.46 24.92
CA ASP A 58 -21.93 -6.97 25.75
C ASP A 58 -21.38 -8.02 26.72
N ASP A 59 -22.17 -9.05 27.06
CA ASP A 59 -21.84 -10.09 28.04
C ASP A 59 -21.55 -11.43 27.35
N ASP A 60 -20.78 -12.32 27.97
CA ASP A 60 -20.54 -13.71 27.48
C ASP A 60 -20.00 -13.81 26.03
N ILE A 61 -19.20 -12.83 25.61
CA ILE A 61 -18.49 -12.89 24.32
C ILE A 61 -17.51 -14.06 24.34
N THR A 62 -17.45 -14.80 23.23
CA THR A 62 -16.52 -15.93 23.05
C THR A 62 -15.70 -15.78 21.78
N ILE A 63 -14.48 -16.33 21.79
CA ILE A 63 -13.64 -16.54 20.62
C ILE A 63 -13.26 -18.01 20.53
N ASP A 64 -13.56 -18.66 19.42
CA ASP A 64 -13.46 -20.12 19.23
C ASP A 64 -14.09 -20.92 20.37
N GLY A 65 -15.19 -20.42 20.93
CA GLY A 65 -15.91 -21.05 22.03
C GLY A 65 -15.31 -20.85 23.43
N VAL A 66 -14.21 -20.10 23.56
CA VAL A 66 -13.61 -19.72 24.85
C VAL A 66 -14.11 -18.33 25.26
N SER A 67 -14.40 -18.11 26.55
CA SER A 67 -14.82 -16.79 27.02
C SER A 67 -13.75 -15.74 26.70
N TRP A 68 -14.16 -14.59 26.19
CA TRP A 68 -13.26 -13.55 25.73
C TRP A 68 -13.64 -12.21 26.36
N ARG A 69 -12.75 -11.68 27.21
CA ARG A 69 -12.91 -10.38 27.85
C ARG A 69 -12.17 -9.34 27.04
N THR A 70 -12.78 -8.91 25.94
CA THR A 70 -12.25 -7.80 25.15
C THR A 70 -13.00 -6.51 25.41
N LYS A 71 -12.40 -5.39 25.00
CA LYS A 71 -13.02 -4.09 25.02
C LYS A 71 -14.11 -4.02 23.94
N THR A 72 -15.25 -3.45 24.31
CA THR A 72 -16.35 -3.13 23.39
C THR A 72 -16.72 -1.64 23.48
N SER A 73 -17.35 -1.13 22.43
CA SER A 73 -18.14 0.10 22.43
C SER A 73 -19.55 -0.19 21.88
N GLU A 74 -20.38 0.85 21.77
CA GLU A 74 -21.79 0.73 21.34
C GLU A 74 -21.94 -0.07 20.03
N ASP A 75 -21.00 0.12 19.10
CA ASP A 75 -20.98 -0.46 17.75
C ASP A 75 -19.74 -1.32 17.45
N LYS A 76 -18.70 -1.29 18.30
CA LYS A 76 -17.41 -1.94 17.98
C LYS A 76 -16.98 -3.01 18.98
N LEU A 77 -16.29 -4.00 18.41
CA LEU A 77 -15.51 -5.00 19.10
C LEU A 77 -14.03 -4.72 18.82
N TYR A 78 -13.20 -4.59 19.85
CA TYR A 78 -11.77 -4.38 19.66
C TYR A 78 -11.04 -5.71 19.66
N VAL A 79 -10.24 -5.99 18.64
CA VAL A 79 -9.62 -7.31 18.45
C VAL A 79 -8.11 -7.22 18.71
N TYR A 80 -7.64 -7.71 19.85
CA TYR A 80 -6.22 -7.73 20.17
C TYR A 80 -5.51 -8.91 19.52
N VAL A 81 -4.36 -8.64 18.87
CA VAL A 81 -3.53 -9.68 18.24
C VAL A 81 -3.15 -10.81 19.21
N LEU A 82 -2.84 -10.47 20.46
CA LEU A 82 -2.43 -11.47 21.44
C LEU A 82 -3.59 -12.36 21.87
N ASP A 83 -4.82 -11.85 21.88
CA ASP A 83 -6.01 -12.65 22.20
C ASP A 83 -6.30 -13.69 21.11
N LEU A 84 -6.14 -13.31 19.83
CA LEU A 84 -6.24 -14.23 18.70
C LEU A 84 -5.18 -15.34 18.79
N ALA A 85 -3.94 -14.99 19.19
CA ALA A 85 -2.87 -15.97 19.35
C ALA A 85 -3.17 -16.96 20.48
N ALA A 86 -3.72 -16.49 21.60
CA ALA A 86 -4.17 -17.32 22.71
C ALA A 86 -5.31 -18.27 22.29
N ALA A 87 -6.30 -17.78 21.54
CA ALA A 87 -7.38 -18.60 21.00
C ALA A 87 -6.84 -19.68 20.04
N LYS A 88 -5.94 -19.29 19.12
CA LYS A 88 -5.30 -20.21 18.18
C LYS A 88 -4.46 -21.26 18.89
N LEU A 89 -3.78 -20.92 19.97
CA LEU A 89 -3.01 -21.87 20.78
C LEU A 89 -3.92 -22.98 21.31
N LEU A 90 -5.05 -22.63 21.92
CA LEU A 90 -6.03 -23.62 22.41
C LEU A 90 -6.55 -24.49 21.26
N ARG A 91 -6.97 -23.88 20.17
CA ARG A 91 -7.47 -24.60 18.98
C ARG A 91 -6.43 -25.54 18.37
N SER A 92 -5.17 -25.11 18.29
CA SER A 92 -4.11 -25.85 17.61
C SER A 92 -3.53 -26.97 18.47
N CYS A 93 -3.66 -26.85 19.79
CA CYS A 93 -3.22 -27.84 20.77
C CYS A 93 -4.42 -28.47 21.50
N ALA A 94 -5.54 -28.67 20.78
CA ALA A 94 -6.78 -29.14 21.39
C ALA A 94 -6.65 -30.55 22.00
N ASP A 95 -5.86 -31.43 21.38
CA ASP A 95 -5.61 -32.79 21.87
C ASP A 95 -4.74 -32.76 23.14
N GLU A 96 -3.64 -32.00 23.13
CA GLU A 96 -2.77 -31.82 24.30
C GLU A 96 -3.51 -31.12 25.45
N ALA A 97 -4.29 -30.09 25.16
CA ALA A 97 -5.11 -29.39 26.15
C ALA A 97 -6.10 -30.35 26.82
N LYS A 98 -6.69 -31.26 26.04
CA LYS A 98 -7.60 -32.30 26.55
C LYS A 98 -6.87 -33.33 27.41
N GLU A 99 -5.65 -33.74 27.04
CA GLU A 99 -4.82 -34.64 27.85
C GLU A 99 -4.41 -34.01 29.18
N LEU A 100 -4.16 -32.70 29.18
CA LEU A 100 -3.87 -31.89 30.37
C LEU A 100 -5.11 -31.56 31.20
N GLY A 101 -6.30 -32.00 30.79
CA GLY A 101 -7.56 -31.81 31.52
C GLY A 101 -8.09 -30.37 31.46
N LEU A 102 -7.67 -29.57 30.47
CA LEU A 102 -8.13 -28.19 30.32
C LEU A 102 -9.58 -28.14 29.83
N ASP A 103 -10.44 -27.52 30.62
CA ASP A 103 -11.85 -27.30 30.32
C ASP A 103 -12.09 -25.86 29.88
N TYR A 104 -12.34 -25.64 28.59
CA TYR A 104 -12.43 -24.30 28.00
C TYR A 104 -13.59 -23.48 28.58
N ALA A 105 -14.65 -24.12 29.08
CA ALA A 105 -15.76 -23.42 29.74
C ALA A 105 -15.33 -22.74 31.05
N LYS A 106 -14.22 -23.19 31.65
CA LYS A 106 -13.62 -22.65 32.87
C LYS A 106 -12.50 -21.67 32.60
N LEU A 107 -12.21 -21.38 31.33
CA LEU A 107 -11.15 -20.48 30.91
C LEU A 107 -11.74 -19.19 30.33
N TYR A 108 -10.92 -18.15 30.35
CA TYR A 108 -11.16 -16.94 29.57
C TYR A 108 -9.85 -16.40 29.01
N ILE A 109 -9.96 -15.63 27.94
CA ILE A 109 -8.86 -14.90 27.30
C ILE A 109 -9.03 -13.42 27.59
N GLU A 110 -7.95 -12.78 28.05
CA GLU A 110 -7.88 -11.35 28.27
C GLU A 110 -6.42 -10.87 28.10
N ASN A 111 -6.20 -9.84 27.28
CA ASN A 111 -4.90 -9.21 27.07
C ASN A 111 -3.77 -10.21 26.70
N GLY A 112 -4.09 -11.23 25.89
CA GLY A 112 -3.18 -12.27 25.43
C GLY A 112 -2.95 -13.40 26.41
N LEU A 113 -3.60 -13.39 27.57
CA LEU A 113 -3.44 -14.41 28.60
C LEU A 113 -4.65 -15.33 28.63
N ILE A 114 -4.38 -16.64 28.68
CA ILE A 114 -5.39 -17.65 28.98
C ILE A 114 -5.43 -17.82 30.50
N GLN A 115 -6.58 -17.56 31.11
CA GLN A 115 -6.75 -17.55 32.56
C GLN A 115 -7.92 -18.42 32.99
N VAL A 116 -7.86 -18.92 34.23
CA VAL A 116 -8.96 -19.66 34.85
C VAL A 116 -9.98 -18.66 35.42
N ARG A 117 -11.27 -18.87 35.13
CA ARG A 117 -12.36 -18.02 35.62
C ARG A 117 -12.42 -17.98 37.15
N GLU A 118 -12.89 -16.85 37.69
CA GLU A 118 -12.90 -16.61 39.14
C GLU A 118 -13.90 -17.50 39.90
N ASP A 119 -14.87 -18.09 39.21
CA ASP A 119 -15.91 -18.97 39.77
C ASP A 119 -15.46 -20.43 39.94
N VAL A 120 -14.26 -20.78 39.48
CA VAL A 120 -13.70 -22.13 39.60
C VAL A 120 -13.15 -22.37 41.01
N PRO A 121 -13.48 -23.51 41.66
CA PRO A 121 -12.93 -23.85 42.97
C PRO A 121 -11.39 -23.88 42.99
N SER A 122 -10.78 -23.36 44.06
CA SER A 122 -9.32 -23.16 44.14
C SER A 122 -8.48 -24.41 43.82
N ALA A 123 -8.90 -25.60 44.27
CA ALA A 123 -8.16 -26.83 44.02
C ALA A 123 -8.15 -27.21 42.53
N GLU A 124 -9.30 -27.08 41.86
CA GLU A 124 -9.43 -27.31 40.42
C GLU A 124 -8.71 -26.21 39.62
N ALA A 125 -8.77 -24.97 40.09
CA ALA A 125 -8.08 -23.86 39.45
C ALA A 125 -6.55 -24.00 39.49
N GLU A 126 -5.98 -24.64 40.52
CA GLU A 126 -4.55 -24.96 40.58
C GLU A 126 -4.16 -26.01 39.53
N GLU A 127 -4.97 -27.06 39.36
CA GLU A 127 -4.74 -28.09 38.33
C GLU A 127 -4.83 -27.50 36.92
N LEU A 128 -5.85 -26.67 36.64
CA LEU A 128 -5.99 -25.99 35.36
C LEU A 128 -4.83 -25.04 35.06
N ARG A 129 -4.34 -24.28 36.05
CA ARG A 129 -3.17 -23.41 35.87
C ARG A 129 -1.91 -24.21 35.58
N ALA A 130 -1.70 -25.33 36.26
CA ALA A 130 -0.57 -26.22 35.98
C ALA A 130 -0.61 -26.76 34.54
N GLY A 131 -1.80 -27.16 34.06
CA GLY A 131 -2.00 -27.57 32.68
C GLY A 131 -1.73 -26.45 31.67
N LEU A 132 -2.18 -25.22 31.94
CA LEU A 132 -1.90 -24.06 31.08
C LEU A 132 -0.40 -23.74 31.01
N ASP A 133 0.30 -23.81 32.14
CA ASP A 133 1.75 -23.60 32.20
C ASP A 133 2.52 -24.68 31.42
N GLU A 134 2.01 -25.91 31.37
CA GLU A 134 2.60 -27.00 30.58
C GLU A 134 2.33 -26.79 29.08
N LEU A 135 1.09 -26.45 28.71
CA LEU A 135 0.68 -26.20 27.33
C LEU A 135 1.47 -25.05 26.69
N THR A 136 1.59 -23.92 27.41
CA THR A 136 2.29 -22.71 26.93
C THR A 136 3.80 -22.89 26.83
N ARG A 137 4.39 -23.82 27.61
CA ARG A 137 5.81 -24.18 27.47
C ARG A 137 6.08 -25.13 26.30
N ALA A 138 5.09 -25.91 25.89
CA ALA A 138 5.23 -26.94 24.86
C ALA A 138 5.06 -26.41 23.43
N ALA A 139 4.32 -25.31 23.24
CA ALA A 139 3.92 -24.84 21.92
C ALA A 139 4.29 -23.38 21.65
N VAL A 140 4.85 -23.13 20.47
CA VAL A 140 5.01 -21.78 19.89
C VAL A 140 3.99 -21.63 18.79
N ILE A 141 3.00 -20.76 19.00
CA ILE A 141 1.91 -20.53 18.04
C ILE A 141 1.98 -19.09 17.55
N GLY A 142 2.12 -18.94 16.24
CA GLY A 142 2.06 -17.65 15.54
C GLY A 142 0.73 -17.49 14.82
N LEU A 143 0.32 -16.24 14.65
CA LEU A 143 -0.76 -15.87 13.75
C LEU A 143 -0.21 -15.63 12.35
N VAL A 144 -1.02 -15.98 11.35
CA VAL A 144 -0.72 -15.76 9.93
C VAL A 144 -1.93 -15.17 9.23
N ALA A 145 -1.70 -14.52 8.10
CA ALA A 145 -2.78 -14.10 7.22
C ALA A 145 -3.66 -15.30 6.83
N GLY A 146 -4.96 -15.09 6.81
CA GLY A 146 -5.98 -16.11 6.58
C GLY A 146 -6.44 -16.87 7.83
N ASP A 147 -5.81 -16.70 8.99
CA ASP A 147 -6.33 -17.27 10.24
C ASP A 147 -7.74 -16.71 10.51
N ARG A 148 -8.70 -17.62 10.74
CA ARG A 148 -10.09 -17.29 11.03
C ARG A 148 -10.44 -17.65 12.47
N PHE A 149 -11.31 -16.87 13.08
CA PHE A 149 -11.77 -17.05 14.46
C PHE A 149 -13.29 -16.89 14.52
N ASP A 150 -13.96 -17.85 15.13
CA ASP A 150 -15.39 -17.78 15.33
C ASP A 150 -15.67 -16.95 16.59
N VAL A 151 -16.32 -15.79 16.42
CA VAL A 151 -16.68 -14.93 17.55
C VAL A 151 -18.18 -15.02 17.79
N GLY A 152 -18.53 -15.24 19.05
CA GLY A 152 -19.89 -15.59 19.43
C GLY A 152 -20.33 -15.00 20.74
N ASN A 153 -21.58 -15.32 21.08
CA ASN A 153 -22.21 -14.96 22.34
C ASN A 153 -23.23 -16.06 22.69
N GLY A 154 -23.29 -16.48 23.96
CA GLY A 154 -24.30 -17.45 24.42
C GLY A 154 -24.22 -18.84 23.75
N GLY A 155 -23.06 -19.20 23.18
CA GLY A 155 -22.84 -20.47 22.48
C GLY A 155 -23.13 -20.45 20.98
N ASP A 156 -23.66 -19.34 20.44
CA ASP A 156 -23.83 -19.15 19.01
C ASP A 156 -22.67 -18.35 18.43
N VAL A 157 -22.16 -18.77 17.27
CA VAL A 157 -21.25 -17.93 16.47
C VAL A 157 -22.05 -16.83 15.80
N LYS A 158 -21.58 -15.58 15.91
CA LYS A 158 -22.27 -14.38 15.38
C LYS A 158 -21.47 -13.68 14.29
N LEU A 159 -20.15 -13.80 14.28
CA LEU A 159 -19.30 -13.36 13.18
C LEU A 159 -18.01 -14.18 13.12
N GLN A 160 -17.27 -14.02 12.03
CA GLN A 160 -15.89 -14.50 11.91
C GLN A 160 -14.93 -13.34 11.86
N VAL A 161 -13.85 -13.41 12.63
CA VAL A 161 -12.71 -12.49 12.51
C VAL A 161 -11.61 -13.15 11.71
N VAL A 162 -11.10 -12.48 10.69
CA VAL A 162 -10.05 -13.00 9.80
C VAL A 162 -8.83 -12.08 9.85
N VAL A 163 -7.69 -12.66 10.21
CA VAL A 163 -6.40 -11.96 10.15
C VAL A 163 -6.00 -11.80 8.70
N THR A 164 -5.83 -10.57 8.24
CA THR A 164 -5.43 -10.26 6.85
C THR A 164 -3.93 -10.13 6.71
N GLY A 165 -3.21 -9.73 7.77
CA GLY A 165 -1.76 -9.64 7.73
C GLY A 165 -1.11 -8.88 8.87
N PHE A 166 0.23 -8.83 8.81
CA PHE A 166 1.11 -8.16 9.77
C PHE A 166 2.02 -7.18 9.03
N VAL A 167 1.93 -5.89 9.38
CA VAL A 167 2.78 -4.81 8.87
C VAL A 167 4.02 -4.70 9.76
N THR A 168 5.16 -5.20 9.31
CA THR A 168 6.42 -5.08 10.06
C THR A 168 7.17 -3.81 9.62
N GLY A 169 7.56 -2.99 10.59
CA GLY A 169 8.59 -1.97 10.37
C GLY A 169 9.93 -2.68 10.17
N GLY A 170 10.65 -2.32 9.10
CA GLY A 170 11.88 -2.95 8.59
C GLY A 170 12.73 -3.80 9.56
N GLY A 171 13.04 -5.02 9.12
CA GLY A 171 14.05 -5.89 9.73
C GLY A 171 14.24 -7.21 8.98
N GLU A 172 15.44 -7.44 8.45
CA GLU A 172 15.87 -8.63 7.70
C GLU A 172 15.74 -9.95 8.48
N ALA A 173 15.13 -10.98 7.87
CA ALA A 173 15.78 -12.24 7.42
C ALA A 173 14.88 -13.51 7.47
N ALA A 174 14.68 -14.07 6.27
CA ALA A 174 14.50 -15.47 5.84
C ALA A 174 13.19 -16.28 6.13
N GLU A 175 12.64 -16.73 4.99
CA GLU A 175 11.39 -17.42 4.64
C GLU A 175 11.02 -18.77 5.31
N PRO A 176 9.73 -19.15 5.19
CA PRO A 176 9.40 -20.25 4.26
C PRO A 176 8.33 -19.84 3.23
N GLY A 177 8.65 -20.01 1.94
CA GLY A 177 7.83 -19.52 0.84
C GLY A 177 6.51 -20.26 0.61
N THR A 178 5.51 -19.53 0.11
CA THR A 178 4.66 -19.89 -1.04
C THR A 178 3.72 -18.72 -1.38
N GLU A 179 3.77 -18.30 -2.66
CA GLU A 179 2.97 -17.28 -3.37
C GLU A 179 3.25 -15.80 -3.03
N GLU A 180 4.04 -15.14 -3.91
CA GLU A 180 4.19 -13.68 -3.96
C GLU A 180 2.81 -12.99 -3.89
N ASN A 181 2.64 -12.05 -2.97
CA ASN A 181 1.55 -11.07 -3.02
C ASN A 181 1.71 -10.11 -4.24
N GLY A 182 1.40 -10.65 -5.42
CA GLY A 182 0.47 -10.11 -6.42
C GLY A 182 0.87 -8.93 -7.29
N LEU A 183 1.49 -7.88 -6.74
CA LEU A 183 1.65 -6.60 -7.44
C LEU A 183 3.11 -6.33 -7.86
N ASP A 184 3.31 -5.53 -8.90
CA ASP A 184 4.63 -5.01 -9.30
C ASP A 184 4.63 -3.48 -9.15
N VAL A 185 5.80 -2.86 -9.07
CA VAL A 185 5.95 -1.39 -9.00
C VAL A 185 6.99 -0.95 -10.00
N LYS A 186 6.62 0.01 -10.87
CA LYS A 186 7.52 0.54 -11.90
C LYS A 186 7.52 2.05 -11.92
N GLY A 187 8.72 2.61 -12.11
CA GLY A 187 8.92 4.02 -12.37
C GLY A 187 8.86 4.34 -13.86
N ILE A 188 8.23 5.46 -14.23
CA ILE A 188 8.36 6.08 -15.55
C ILE A 188 8.85 7.51 -15.35
N GLY A 189 10.08 7.76 -15.78
CA GLY A 189 10.68 9.08 -15.77
C GLY A 189 10.30 9.91 -17.00
N VAL A 190 9.92 11.16 -16.79
CA VAL A 190 9.70 12.14 -17.87
C VAL A 190 10.85 13.14 -17.89
N PRO A 191 11.77 13.04 -18.86
CA PRO A 191 12.93 13.92 -18.91
C PRO A 191 12.55 15.36 -19.24
N PHE A 192 13.25 16.30 -18.59
CA PHE A 192 13.19 17.71 -18.94
C PHE A 192 14.17 17.97 -20.10
N ASP A 193 13.65 18.46 -21.22
CA ASP A 193 14.39 18.63 -22.45
C ASP A 193 15.16 19.97 -22.50
N LYS A 194 16.00 20.11 -23.52
CA LYS A 194 16.82 21.32 -23.76
C LYS A 194 16.02 22.54 -24.22
N ASN A 195 14.73 22.37 -24.53
CA ASN A 195 13.82 23.44 -24.97
C ASN A 195 12.94 23.92 -23.81
N ASN A 196 13.27 23.53 -22.57
CA ASN A 196 12.51 23.83 -21.36
C ASN A 196 11.10 23.23 -21.35
N GLY A 197 10.94 22.03 -21.90
CA GLY A 197 9.69 21.26 -21.85
C GLY A 197 9.89 19.85 -21.31
N TYR A 198 8.81 19.24 -20.84
CA TYR A 198 8.80 17.81 -20.50
C TYR A 198 8.64 16.96 -21.75
N ASP A 199 9.59 16.07 -22.02
CA ASP A 199 9.52 15.13 -23.14
C ASP A 199 8.68 13.91 -22.74
N THR A 200 7.38 14.00 -23.03
CA THR A 200 6.41 12.93 -22.79
C THR A 200 6.35 11.90 -23.91
N SER A 201 7.22 11.98 -24.94
CA SER A 201 7.17 11.07 -26.08
C SER A 201 7.44 9.60 -25.73
N GLY A 202 8.10 9.36 -24.60
CA GLY A 202 8.33 8.02 -24.03
C GLY A 202 7.16 7.47 -23.19
N VAL A 203 6.09 8.25 -23.00
CA VAL A 203 4.88 7.86 -22.26
C VAL A 203 3.79 7.51 -23.26
N THR A 204 3.52 6.22 -23.41
CA THR A 204 2.59 5.67 -24.39
C THR A 204 1.74 4.56 -23.77
N GLY A 205 0.65 4.18 -24.43
CA GLY A 205 -0.18 3.04 -24.01
C GLY A 205 0.62 1.73 -23.90
N GLU A 206 1.66 1.56 -24.71
CA GLU A 206 2.55 0.39 -24.68
C GLU A 206 3.27 0.23 -23.34
N ASN A 207 3.50 1.31 -22.58
CA ASN A 207 4.14 1.23 -21.26
C ASN A 207 3.29 0.44 -20.25
N TYR A 208 1.97 0.39 -20.46
CA TYR A 208 0.98 -0.21 -19.56
C TYR A 208 0.30 -1.46 -20.15
N ALA A 209 0.45 -1.70 -21.45
CA ALA A 209 -0.18 -2.82 -22.14
C ALA A 209 0.50 -4.16 -21.84
N GLY A 210 -0.30 -5.23 -21.78
CA GLY A 210 0.22 -6.60 -21.75
C GLY A 210 0.96 -7.00 -20.47
N VAL A 211 0.73 -6.28 -19.36
CA VAL A 211 1.31 -6.62 -18.06
C VAL A 211 0.84 -8.03 -17.63
N THR A 212 1.80 -8.88 -17.26
CA THR A 212 1.54 -10.25 -16.80
C THR A 212 1.26 -10.32 -15.30
N LYS A 213 1.64 -9.27 -14.58
CA LYS A 213 1.42 -9.05 -13.15
C LYS A 213 0.85 -7.65 -12.99
N THR A 214 -0.19 -7.48 -12.17
CA THR A 214 -0.79 -6.15 -11.96
C THR A 214 0.27 -5.21 -11.42
N THR A 215 0.47 -4.08 -12.08
CA THR A 215 1.62 -3.21 -11.87
C THR A 215 1.15 -1.81 -11.49
N ILE A 216 1.69 -1.27 -10.41
CA ILE A 216 1.53 0.12 -10.01
C ILE A 216 2.63 0.92 -10.69
N TYR A 217 2.24 1.98 -11.38
CA TYR A 217 3.16 2.87 -12.06
C TYR A 217 3.26 4.19 -11.29
N ILE A 218 4.50 4.58 -10.96
CA ILE A 218 4.82 5.92 -10.48
C ILE A 218 5.44 6.68 -11.66
N MET A 219 4.73 7.70 -12.13
CA MET A 219 5.23 8.58 -13.18
C MET A 219 5.65 9.91 -12.58
N TYR A 220 6.83 10.39 -12.94
CA TYR A 220 7.39 11.63 -12.42
C TYR A 220 8.28 12.34 -13.45
N GLY A 221 8.16 13.66 -13.49
CA GLY A 221 9.11 14.55 -14.15
C GLY A 221 9.21 15.85 -13.38
N GLY A 222 10.43 16.32 -13.16
CA GLY A 222 10.67 17.58 -12.50
C GLY A 222 12.01 18.19 -12.87
N VAL A 223 12.16 19.45 -12.51
CA VAL A 223 13.33 20.28 -12.76
C VAL A 223 13.52 21.29 -11.64
N THR A 224 14.76 21.40 -11.17
CA THR A 224 15.17 22.32 -10.11
C THR A 224 16.28 23.23 -10.61
N TRP A 225 16.10 24.55 -10.44
CA TRP A 225 17.05 25.59 -10.81
C TRP A 225 17.72 26.19 -9.58
N TYR A 226 19.05 26.17 -9.59
CA TYR A 226 19.90 26.85 -8.61
C TYR A 226 20.49 28.11 -9.24
N GLY A 227 20.43 29.26 -8.56
CA GLY A 227 21.19 30.46 -8.95
C GLY A 227 20.79 31.13 -10.29
N SER A 228 19.67 30.74 -10.89
CA SER A 228 19.09 31.41 -12.07
C SER A 228 17.64 31.75 -11.78
N SER A 229 17.25 32.99 -12.09
CA SER A 229 15.84 33.38 -12.08
C SER A 229 15.13 32.54 -13.13
N GLY A 230 14.03 31.86 -12.77
CA GLY A 230 13.36 30.86 -13.61
C GLY A 230 12.89 31.35 -14.98
N ILE A 231 11.90 30.66 -15.57
CA ILE A 231 11.44 30.91 -16.96
C ILE A 231 11.09 32.39 -17.27
N ASP A 232 10.73 33.19 -16.26
CA ASP A 232 10.32 34.61 -16.40
C ASP A 232 11.42 35.59 -16.86
N CYS A 233 12.70 35.21 -16.86
CA CYS A 233 13.78 36.12 -17.25
C CYS A 233 14.19 36.04 -18.73
N GLN A 234 13.48 35.27 -19.56
CA GLN A 234 13.67 35.31 -21.02
C GLN A 234 13.14 36.60 -21.67
N ASN A 235 12.45 37.48 -20.92
CA ASN A 235 11.90 38.75 -21.41
C ASN A 235 12.60 40.01 -20.84
N LEU A 236 13.72 39.90 -20.15
CA LEU A 236 14.43 41.07 -19.63
C LEU A 236 15.36 41.68 -20.68
N ASP A 237 14.76 42.43 -21.62
CA ASP A 237 15.40 43.56 -22.29
C ASP A 237 15.67 44.74 -21.33
N GLU A 238 15.34 44.60 -20.04
CA GLU A 238 15.60 45.60 -19.00
C GLU A 238 16.57 45.07 -17.94
N GLU A 239 17.70 45.77 -17.80
CA GLU A 239 18.73 45.62 -16.75
C GLU A 239 18.12 45.80 -15.36
N LEU A 240 17.45 44.78 -14.84
CA LEU A 240 17.17 44.71 -13.41
C LEU A 240 18.32 43.98 -12.70
N PRO A 241 18.89 44.57 -11.63
CA PRO A 241 19.89 43.87 -10.84
C PRO A 241 19.26 42.60 -10.26
N PRO A 242 19.99 41.47 -10.26
CA PRO A 242 19.48 40.23 -9.68
C PRO A 242 19.17 40.45 -8.18
N PRO A 243 18.10 39.83 -7.64
CA PRO A 243 17.77 39.93 -6.22
C PRO A 243 18.91 39.39 -5.33
N GLU A 244 19.06 39.95 -4.11
CA GLU A 244 20.14 39.60 -3.17
C GLU A 244 20.12 38.12 -2.70
N GLU A 245 18.96 37.46 -2.78
CA GLU A 245 18.81 36.00 -2.69
C GLU A 245 17.96 35.53 -3.88
N MET A 246 18.55 34.72 -4.77
CA MET A 246 17.81 34.11 -5.87
C MET A 246 17.10 32.85 -5.35
N PRO A 247 15.75 32.79 -5.30
CA PRO A 247 15.07 31.61 -4.80
C PRO A 247 15.33 30.42 -5.73
N ASN A 248 15.62 29.26 -5.13
CA ASN A 248 15.60 28.00 -5.86
C ASN A 248 14.19 27.81 -6.44
N TYR A 249 14.10 27.64 -7.75
CA TYR A 249 12.84 27.37 -8.42
C TYR A 249 12.76 25.88 -8.71
N SER A 250 11.67 25.24 -8.32
CA SER A 250 11.39 23.85 -8.69
C SER A 250 10.04 23.77 -9.39
N GLU A 251 10.00 23.00 -10.46
CA GLU A 251 8.78 22.61 -11.15
C GLU A 251 8.75 21.09 -11.25
N GLY A 252 7.60 20.49 -11.01
CA GLY A 252 7.45 19.06 -11.13
C GLY A 252 6.00 18.63 -11.20
N GLY A 253 5.80 17.46 -11.77
CA GLY A 253 4.51 16.81 -11.87
C GLY A 253 4.67 15.30 -11.88
N GLY A 254 3.66 14.61 -11.40
CA GLY A 254 3.66 13.16 -11.37
C GLY A 254 2.35 12.60 -10.86
N PHE A 255 2.12 11.33 -11.15
CA PHE A 255 0.95 10.61 -10.69
C PHE A 255 1.26 9.15 -10.40
N ALA A 256 0.38 8.51 -9.63
CA ALA A 256 0.31 7.08 -9.46
C ALA A 256 -0.91 6.49 -10.17
N GLY A 257 -0.75 5.33 -10.80
CA GLY A 257 -1.83 4.59 -11.46
C GLY A 257 -1.59 3.08 -11.51
N VAL A 258 -2.61 2.32 -11.92
CA VAL A 258 -2.56 0.84 -11.91
C VAL A 258 -2.85 0.29 -13.30
N ALA A 259 -2.00 -0.62 -13.77
CA ALA A 259 -2.26 -1.43 -14.96
C ALA A 259 -2.54 -2.87 -14.52
N LYS A 260 -3.71 -3.41 -14.87
CA LYS A 260 -4.15 -4.73 -14.41
C LYS A 260 -3.65 -5.84 -15.31
N ALA A 261 -3.24 -6.94 -14.69
CA ALA A 261 -3.03 -8.18 -15.42
C ALA A 261 -4.38 -8.68 -16.00
N LYS A 262 -4.30 -9.43 -17.09
CA LYS A 262 -5.50 -9.87 -17.84
C LYS A 262 -6.56 -10.59 -16.99
N ASP A 263 -6.13 -11.36 -16.00
CA ASP A 263 -7.01 -12.16 -15.15
C ASP A 263 -7.33 -11.47 -13.80
N ASP A 264 -6.86 -10.24 -13.62
CA ASP A 264 -7.12 -9.44 -12.42
C ASP A 264 -8.46 -8.70 -12.53
N THR A 265 -9.38 -9.09 -11.66
CA THR A 265 -10.76 -8.56 -11.59
C THR A 265 -10.96 -7.57 -10.45
N ASN A 266 -9.90 -7.26 -9.68
CA ASN A 266 -9.99 -6.34 -8.57
C ASN A 266 -10.25 -4.90 -9.05
N ASN A 267 -10.90 -4.13 -8.18
CA ASN A 267 -10.89 -2.68 -8.25
C ASN A 267 -9.73 -2.19 -7.38
N TYR A 268 -9.11 -1.09 -7.79
CA TYR A 268 -8.04 -0.48 -7.02
C TYR A 268 -8.39 0.95 -6.67
N TYR A 269 -7.93 1.35 -5.48
CA TYR A 269 -8.09 2.69 -4.95
C TYR A 269 -6.72 3.18 -4.49
N ILE A 270 -6.38 4.41 -4.85
CA ILE A 270 -5.13 5.05 -4.46
C ILE A 270 -5.40 6.18 -3.49
N LYS A 271 -4.62 6.23 -2.41
CA LYS A 271 -4.57 7.34 -1.47
C LYS A 271 -3.18 7.95 -1.44
N ILE A 272 -3.11 9.27 -1.61
CA ILE A 272 -1.86 10.04 -1.56
C ILE A 272 -1.70 10.68 -0.19
N VAL A 273 -0.60 10.39 0.49
CA VAL A 273 -0.31 10.91 1.83
C VAL A 273 0.79 11.96 1.75
N GLY A 274 0.70 13.02 2.55
CA GLY A 274 1.76 14.03 2.66
C GLY A 274 1.54 15.31 1.86
N LEU A 275 0.48 15.40 1.07
CA LEU A 275 0.06 16.62 0.37
C LEU A 275 -1.05 17.36 1.14
N SER A 276 -1.24 18.65 0.85
CA SER A 276 -2.27 19.46 1.51
C SER A 276 -3.69 19.02 1.12
N GLY A 277 -4.51 18.64 2.11
CA GLY A 277 -5.89 18.21 1.94
C GLY A 277 -6.22 16.97 2.78
N GLU A 278 -7.50 16.61 2.90
CA GLU A 278 -7.87 15.30 3.44
C GLU A 278 -7.60 14.24 2.37
N ALA A 279 -6.75 13.27 2.72
CA ALA A 279 -6.36 12.19 1.83
C ALA A 279 -7.44 11.09 1.84
N GLU A 280 -8.20 11.01 0.76
CA GLU A 280 -9.21 9.97 0.51
C GLU A 280 -8.69 8.91 -0.48
N PHE A 281 -9.32 7.74 -0.46
CA PHE A 281 -9.07 6.69 -1.45
C PHE A 281 -9.84 7.01 -2.73
N ILE A 282 -9.11 7.15 -3.83
CA ILE A 282 -9.66 7.52 -5.14
C ILE A 282 -9.68 6.27 -6.02
N PRO A 283 -10.82 5.90 -6.63
CA PRO A 283 -10.88 4.81 -7.60
C PRO A 283 -10.03 5.14 -8.82
N VAL A 284 -9.21 4.17 -9.26
CA VAL A 284 -8.36 4.33 -10.44
C VAL A 284 -8.85 3.46 -11.60
N ASP A 285 -8.78 4.02 -12.79
CA ASP A 285 -9.05 3.30 -14.03
C ASP A 285 -7.85 2.42 -14.42
N ASP A 286 -8.11 1.31 -15.11
CA ASP A 286 -7.06 0.39 -15.56
C ASP A 286 -6.26 1.00 -16.72
N LEU A 287 -5.02 1.37 -16.45
CA LEU A 287 -4.10 1.95 -17.44
C LEU A 287 -3.90 1.03 -18.65
N ALA A 288 -3.93 -0.30 -18.47
CA ALA A 288 -3.76 -1.26 -19.57
C ALA A 288 -4.94 -1.22 -20.57
N SER A 289 -6.08 -0.63 -20.19
CA SER A 289 -7.30 -0.56 -20.99
C SER A 289 -7.45 0.73 -21.80
N LEU A 290 -6.58 1.73 -21.58
CA LEU A 290 -6.73 3.08 -22.15
C LEU A 290 -6.24 3.22 -23.59
N GLY A 291 -5.38 2.31 -24.07
CA GLY A 291 -4.78 2.39 -25.40
C GLY A 291 -3.74 3.52 -25.53
N ASP A 292 -3.48 3.98 -26.77
CA ASP A 292 -2.38 4.92 -27.07
C ASP A 292 -2.76 6.41 -26.96
N ASP A 293 -3.96 6.74 -26.48
CA ASP A 293 -4.36 8.13 -26.32
C ASP A 293 -3.69 8.73 -25.08
N LEU A 294 -2.69 9.59 -25.30
CA LEU A 294 -1.97 10.28 -24.24
C LEU A 294 -2.91 11.08 -23.34
N ASN A 295 -3.94 11.73 -23.90
CA ASN A 295 -4.89 12.49 -23.08
C ASN A 295 -5.69 11.55 -22.19
N ALA A 296 -6.02 10.34 -22.65
CA ALA A 296 -6.73 9.36 -21.84
C ALA A 296 -5.90 8.88 -20.64
N ILE A 297 -4.57 8.84 -20.74
CA ILE A 297 -3.69 8.49 -19.61
C ILE A 297 -3.70 9.60 -18.55
N TRP A 298 -3.70 10.87 -18.97
CA TRP A 298 -3.75 12.02 -18.06
C TRP A 298 -5.16 12.31 -17.51
N ASP A 299 -6.20 11.98 -18.29
CA ASP A 299 -7.61 12.12 -17.92
C ASP A 299 -8.14 10.91 -17.14
N ALA A 300 -7.46 9.76 -17.21
CA ALA A 300 -7.70 8.65 -16.30
C ALA A 300 -7.58 9.18 -14.88
N ARG A 301 -8.44 8.72 -13.96
CA ARG A 301 -8.45 9.20 -12.57
C ARG A 301 -7.22 8.72 -11.80
N VAL A 302 -6.05 9.20 -12.20
CA VAL A 302 -4.76 9.00 -11.57
C VAL A 302 -4.62 9.93 -10.37
N ALA A 303 -3.79 9.53 -9.42
CA ALA A 303 -3.61 10.29 -8.18
C ALA A 303 -2.32 11.09 -8.24
N ASP A 304 -2.43 12.43 -8.28
CA ASP A 304 -1.29 13.34 -8.32
C ASP A 304 -0.38 13.13 -7.10
N ILE A 305 0.91 12.87 -7.32
CA ILE A 305 1.90 12.67 -6.25
C ILE A 305 2.70 13.95 -5.95
N VAL A 306 2.48 15.02 -6.72
CA VAL A 306 3.12 16.32 -6.53
C VAL A 306 2.06 17.36 -6.22
N GLY A 307 2.27 18.14 -5.17
CA GLY A 307 1.39 19.22 -4.75
C GLY A 307 1.15 20.25 -5.87
N ARG A 308 -0.07 20.82 -5.87
CA ARG A 308 -0.40 21.99 -6.71
C ARG A 308 -0.05 23.33 -6.06
N ASP A 309 0.55 23.29 -4.86
CA ASP A 309 1.02 24.49 -4.20
C ASP A 309 2.31 25.02 -4.83
N MET A 310 2.67 26.26 -4.48
CA MET A 310 3.83 26.97 -5.03
C MET A 310 5.16 26.25 -4.79
N TYR A 311 5.21 25.33 -3.82
CA TYR A 311 6.40 24.60 -3.41
C TYR A 311 6.50 23.20 -4.03
N ARG A 312 5.48 22.77 -4.79
CA ARG A 312 5.46 21.49 -5.53
C ARG A 312 5.94 20.31 -4.69
N LYS A 313 5.46 20.24 -3.44
CA LYS A 313 5.89 19.20 -2.48
C LYS A 313 5.59 17.81 -3.06
N LEU A 314 6.58 16.90 -3.01
CA LEU A 314 6.35 15.48 -3.26
C LEU A 314 5.56 14.85 -2.11
N ALA A 315 4.59 14.00 -2.44
CA ALA A 315 3.87 13.21 -1.46
C ALA A 315 4.83 12.34 -0.65
N ASP A 316 4.47 12.03 0.60
CA ASP A 316 5.29 11.18 1.46
C ASP A 316 5.11 9.69 1.07
N SER A 317 3.89 9.29 0.70
CA SER A 317 3.60 7.93 0.25
C SER A 317 2.35 7.80 -0.63
N VAL A 318 2.29 6.68 -1.36
CA VAL A 318 1.13 6.21 -2.14
C VAL A 318 0.63 4.91 -1.51
N ILE A 319 -0.63 4.87 -1.10
CA ILE A 319 -1.26 3.68 -0.52
C ILE A 319 -2.28 3.13 -1.50
N ILE A 320 -2.21 1.84 -1.78
CA ILE A 320 -3.09 1.14 -2.72
C ILE A 320 -3.95 0.16 -1.94
N ALA A 321 -5.26 0.26 -2.11
CA ALA A 321 -6.26 -0.64 -1.55
C ALA A 321 -7.14 -1.26 -2.64
N THR A 322 -7.88 -2.31 -2.30
CA THR A 322 -8.88 -2.92 -3.21
C THR A 322 -10.32 -2.56 -2.85
N ASP A 323 -10.51 -1.81 -1.78
CA ASP A 323 -11.78 -1.27 -1.30
C ASP A 323 -11.68 0.26 -1.10
N PRO A 324 -12.79 0.99 -1.26
CA PRO A 324 -12.81 2.44 -1.11
C PRO A 324 -12.60 2.93 0.33
N GLU A 325 -12.82 2.07 1.33
CA GLU A 325 -12.63 2.41 2.74
C GLU A 325 -11.17 2.30 3.20
N GLY A 326 -10.33 1.59 2.43
CA GLY A 326 -8.92 1.38 2.75
C GLY A 326 -8.65 0.29 3.78
N ASN A 327 -9.59 -0.63 3.98
CA ASN A 327 -9.47 -1.74 4.92
C ASN A 327 -8.55 -2.85 4.38
N ASN A 328 -8.44 -2.98 3.05
CA ASN A 328 -7.61 -3.96 2.36
C ASN A 328 -6.49 -3.30 1.55
N ILE A 329 -5.47 -2.82 2.27
CA ILE A 329 -4.24 -2.26 1.68
C ILE A 329 -3.39 -3.39 1.11
N VAL A 330 -3.08 -3.29 -0.18
CA VAL A 330 -2.31 -4.28 -0.94
C VAL A 330 -0.91 -3.82 -1.32
N MET A 331 -0.65 -2.51 -1.28
CA MET A 331 0.69 -1.95 -1.47
C MET A 331 0.82 -0.59 -0.78
N THR A 332 1.97 -0.33 -0.16
CA THR A 332 2.41 0.99 0.27
C THR A 332 3.72 1.35 -0.42
N ILE A 333 3.76 2.50 -1.09
CA ILE A 333 4.94 2.99 -1.78
C ILE A 333 5.43 4.24 -1.05
N ASN A 334 6.64 4.19 -0.50
CA ASN A 334 7.27 5.36 0.08
C ASN A 334 7.93 6.18 -1.02
N LEU A 335 7.70 7.50 -1.02
CA LEU A 335 8.27 8.39 -2.01
C LEU A 335 9.43 9.17 -1.39
N LYS A 336 10.56 9.20 -2.09
CA LYS A 336 11.75 9.94 -1.69
C LYS A 336 12.19 10.87 -2.81
N ASP A 337 12.37 12.14 -2.49
CA ASP A 337 13.07 13.08 -3.35
C ASP A 337 14.59 13.00 -3.06
N ASP A 338 15.36 12.65 -4.08
CA ASP A 338 16.82 12.54 -4.04
C ASP A 338 17.47 13.49 -5.06
N THR A 339 16.79 14.61 -5.34
CA THR A 339 17.30 15.70 -6.17
C THR A 339 18.57 16.27 -5.57
N ALA A 340 19.61 16.41 -6.41
CA ALA A 340 20.91 16.92 -5.98
C ALA A 340 20.79 18.39 -5.54
N LYS A 341 21.39 18.74 -4.41
CA LYS A 341 21.35 20.09 -3.84
C LYS A 341 22.37 21.01 -4.50
N ALA A 342 22.19 22.32 -4.32
CA ALA A 342 23.06 23.34 -4.89
C ALA A 342 24.55 23.09 -4.57
N GLU A 343 24.86 22.76 -3.32
CA GLU A 343 26.22 22.50 -2.82
C GLU A 343 26.86 21.22 -3.38
N GLU A 344 26.07 20.32 -3.98
CA GLU A 344 26.56 19.10 -4.62
C GLU A 344 26.93 19.33 -6.09
N VAL A 345 26.45 20.44 -6.66
CA VAL A 345 26.54 20.77 -8.08
C VAL A 345 27.49 21.94 -8.33
N ILE A 346 27.47 22.97 -7.48
CA ILE A 346 28.34 24.14 -7.55
C ILE A 346 29.14 24.27 -6.24
N SER A 347 30.42 24.63 -6.33
CA SER A 347 31.24 24.95 -5.16
C SER A 347 30.69 26.15 -4.37
N GLU A 348 30.99 26.22 -3.07
CA GLU A 348 30.51 27.30 -2.20
C GLU A 348 30.92 28.71 -2.70
N ASP A 349 32.04 28.83 -3.40
CA ASP A 349 32.53 30.07 -4.00
C ASP A 349 32.05 30.33 -5.44
N GLY A 350 31.24 29.41 -6.01
CA GLY A 350 30.68 29.55 -7.34
C GLY A 350 31.68 29.39 -8.49
N THR A 351 32.89 28.90 -8.23
CA THR A 351 33.97 28.84 -9.22
C THR A 351 34.10 27.48 -9.92
N GLU A 352 33.57 26.42 -9.33
CA GLU A 352 33.66 25.06 -9.84
C GLU A 352 32.29 24.40 -9.90
N SER A 353 32.11 23.52 -10.88
CA SER A 353 30.93 22.68 -11.03
C SER A 353 31.31 21.21 -10.96
N LYS A 354 30.54 20.40 -10.24
CA LYS A 354 30.74 18.96 -10.10
C LYS A 354 29.50 18.20 -10.59
N THR A 355 29.70 17.02 -11.17
CA THR A 355 28.60 16.07 -11.40
C THR A 355 28.23 15.40 -10.07
N PRO A 356 27.00 15.60 -9.55
CA PRO A 356 26.54 14.94 -8.33
C PRO A 356 26.30 13.43 -8.56
N ASP A 357 26.26 12.66 -7.48
CA ASP A 357 26.04 11.22 -7.55
C ASP A 357 24.63 10.92 -8.10
N GLY A 358 24.51 9.95 -9.00
CA GLY A 358 23.24 9.60 -9.65
C GLY A 358 22.85 10.51 -10.82
N TYR A 359 23.76 11.36 -11.30
CA TYR A 359 23.57 12.23 -12.46
C TYR A 359 24.61 12.00 -13.55
N ASN A 360 24.18 12.21 -14.80
CA ASN A 360 25.08 12.24 -15.94
C ASN A 360 25.89 13.54 -15.97
N ASP A 361 27.04 13.50 -16.65
CA ASP A 361 27.84 14.71 -16.90
C ASP A 361 26.98 15.83 -17.52
N PRO A 362 27.13 17.08 -17.03
CA PRO A 362 26.23 18.16 -17.41
C PRO A 362 26.41 18.53 -18.88
N LYS A 363 25.29 18.88 -19.51
CA LYS A 363 25.27 19.50 -20.83
C LYS A 363 25.12 21.00 -20.69
N LYS A 364 25.92 21.75 -21.45
CA LYS A 364 25.76 23.19 -21.54
C LYS A 364 24.51 23.54 -22.34
N VAL A 365 23.60 24.27 -21.72
CA VAL A 365 22.38 24.81 -22.34
C VAL A 365 22.34 26.31 -22.04
N ASN A 366 22.55 27.12 -23.09
CA ASN A 366 22.73 28.57 -22.95
C ASN A 366 23.90 28.94 -22.01
N ARG A 367 23.60 29.63 -20.90
CA ARG A 367 24.57 30.05 -19.87
C ARG A 367 24.65 29.09 -18.69
N ASP A 368 23.86 28.02 -18.70
CA ASP A 368 23.70 27.09 -17.59
C ASP A 368 24.20 25.69 -17.95
N LEU A 369 24.45 24.91 -16.91
CA LEU A 369 24.72 23.49 -16.93
C LEU A 369 23.45 22.73 -16.54
N GLN A 370 23.04 21.79 -17.39
CA GLN A 370 21.90 20.92 -17.16
C GLN A 370 22.38 19.51 -16.82
N TYR A 371 22.03 19.04 -15.63
CA TYR A 371 22.37 17.74 -15.06
C TYR A 371 21.13 16.85 -15.14
N ALA A 372 21.14 15.90 -16.07
CA ALA A 372 20.08 14.90 -16.16
C ALA A 372 20.40 13.72 -15.23
N PRO A 373 19.46 13.28 -14.38
CA PRO A 373 19.68 12.10 -13.53
C PRO A 373 19.90 10.85 -14.38
N GLU A 374 20.65 9.88 -13.87
CA GLU A 374 20.83 8.57 -14.50
C GLU A 374 19.49 7.82 -14.58
N ASN A 375 18.72 7.87 -13.49
CA ASN A 375 17.33 7.43 -13.42
C ASN A 375 16.49 8.53 -12.76
N ILE A 376 15.46 9.00 -13.48
CA ILE A 376 14.50 9.98 -12.95
C ILE A 376 13.59 9.34 -11.89
N VAL A 377 13.20 8.09 -12.11
CA VAL A 377 12.42 7.29 -11.16
C VAL A 377 13.08 5.94 -11.00
N GLU A 378 13.36 5.57 -9.76
CA GLU A 378 13.93 4.29 -9.38
C GLU A 378 12.98 3.65 -8.38
N ALA A 379 12.50 2.45 -8.72
CA ALA A 379 11.51 1.74 -7.93
C ALA A 379 12.12 0.45 -7.40
N ASP A 380 12.22 0.35 -6.08
CA ASP A 380 12.80 -0.78 -5.38
C ASP A 380 11.72 -1.46 -4.54
N ARG A 381 11.46 -2.74 -4.82
CA ARG A 381 10.60 -3.55 -3.95
C ARG A 381 11.34 -3.84 -2.66
N THR A 382 10.81 -3.34 -1.55
CA THR A 382 11.40 -3.51 -0.22
C THR A 382 10.70 -4.60 0.61
N GLY A 383 9.56 -5.10 0.14
CA GLY A 383 8.81 -6.19 0.74
C GLY A 383 7.68 -6.69 -0.16
N GLU A 384 6.86 -7.61 0.32
CA GLU A 384 5.72 -8.20 -0.42
C GLU A 384 4.56 -7.23 -0.65
N SER A 385 4.42 -6.20 0.17
CA SER A 385 3.40 -5.15 0.06
C SER A 385 3.97 -3.75 0.24
N THR A 386 5.29 -3.62 0.10
CA THR A 386 6.00 -2.33 0.19
C THR A 386 6.98 -2.13 -0.96
N ALA A 387 7.12 -0.88 -1.38
CA ALA A 387 8.17 -0.43 -2.29
C ALA A 387 8.65 0.95 -1.88
N ASP A 388 9.92 1.24 -2.17
CA ASP A 388 10.47 2.58 -2.09
C ASP A 388 10.66 3.08 -3.52
N VAL A 389 10.22 4.31 -3.78
CA VAL A 389 10.39 4.97 -5.06
C VAL A 389 11.14 6.27 -4.84
N THR A 390 12.33 6.33 -5.44
CA THR A 390 13.16 7.53 -5.46
C THR A 390 12.92 8.29 -6.75
N VAL A 391 12.65 9.59 -6.62
CA VAL A 391 12.52 10.52 -7.76
C VAL A 391 13.64 11.55 -7.75
N ARG A 392 14.05 11.98 -8.94
CA ARG A 392 15.11 12.97 -9.13
C ARG A 392 14.71 13.96 -10.21
N ASP A 393 14.85 15.24 -9.92
CA ASP A 393 14.69 16.30 -10.90
C ASP A 393 15.87 16.37 -11.86
N THR A 394 15.65 16.98 -13.02
CA THR A 394 16.76 17.57 -13.77
C THR A 394 17.26 18.81 -13.04
N VAL A 395 18.55 18.90 -12.76
CA VAL A 395 19.12 20.07 -12.09
C VAL A 395 19.69 21.04 -13.12
N ILE A 396 19.39 22.33 -12.96
CA ILE A 396 19.95 23.41 -13.78
C ILE A 396 20.70 24.38 -12.86
N ALA A 397 21.94 24.67 -13.21
CA ALA A 397 22.85 25.46 -12.39
C ALA A 397 23.74 26.36 -13.27
N PRO A 398 24.14 27.56 -12.83
CA PRO A 398 25.03 28.44 -13.58
C PRO A 398 26.30 27.73 -14.04
N ASP A 399 26.71 27.95 -15.28
CA ASP A 399 28.04 27.54 -15.74
C ASP A 399 29.09 28.52 -15.19
N PRO A 400 29.98 28.09 -14.28
CA PRO A 400 31.02 28.98 -13.72
C PRO A 400 32.01 29.48 -14.78
N ASN A 401 32.05 28.84 -15.95
CA ASN A 401 32.89 29.22 -17.08
C ASN A 401 32.12 30.01 -18.15
N ALA A 402 30.84 30.35 -17.93
CA ALA A 402 30.11 31.17 -18.88
C ALA A 402 30.73 32.58 -18.94
N PRO A 403 30.93 33.15 -20.15
CA PRO A 403 31.43 34.51 -20.27
C PRO A 403 30.47 35.48 -19.60
N VAL A 404 31.01 36.32 -18.70
CA VAL A 404 30.29 37.46 -18.15
C VAL A 404 30.03 38.42 -19.31
N ILE A 405 28.78 38.56 -19.71
CA ILE A 405 28.39 39.60 -20.66
C ILE A 405 28.39 40.90 -19.85
N SER A 406 29.42 41.72 -20.08
CA SER A 406 29.62 43.04 -19.49
C SER A 406 28.74 44.10 -20.11
#